data_AF-A0A1Q6YTC0-F1
#
_entry.id   AF-A0A1Q6YTC0-F1
#
_cell.length_a   1.000
_cell.length_b   1.000
_cell.length_c   1.000
_cell.angle_alpha   90.00
_cell.angle_beta   90.00
_cell.angle_gamma   90.00
#
_symmetry.space_group_name_H-M   'P 1'
#
loop_
_entity.id
_entity.type
_entity.pdbx_description
1 polymer ?
#
loop_
_entity_poly.entity_id
_entity_poly.type
_entity_poly.pdbx_seq_one_letter_code
_entity_poly.pdbx_strand_id
1 'polypeptide(L)'
;MSVRQGRYALAVLAMATAAFGAPLDLSLDAYRVAAADGATGTVAGRAVDEADRRNSQDEPRVGIGVTLVPWSRTLLDELQEIKRRVRVKPATYPTSARSVVEVRRTYERALNSAGAGDLVRYAPGSADGTFQFEHVPAGQWILIVEHAVFVNKPGQAQGAQEWNTFRKRPQFVGYYAVTFWLDELRVGRGETATVQLSERNAWMTGIDEKWTPGPQPPRRPAR
;
A
#
# COMPACT_ATOMS: atom_id res chain seq x y z
N MET A 1 -70.62 -17.51 8.99
CA MET A 1 -70.02 -16.38 8.24
C MET A 1 -68.60 -16.18 8.77
N SER A 2 -67.62 -16.30 7.89
CA SER A 2 -66.21 -16.57 8.22
C SER A 2 -65.41 -15.27 8.36
N VAL A 3 -64.72 -15.10 9.50
CA VAL A 3 -63.77 -14.02 9.75
C VAL A 3 -62.37 -14.56 9.44
N ARG A 4 -61.83 -14.21 8.28
CA ARG A 4 -60.43 -14.53 7.90
C ARG A 4 -59.48 -13.49 8.48
N GLN A 5 -58.81 -13.87 9.56
CA GLN A 5 -57.64 -13.17 10.10
C GLN A 5 -56.41 -13.56 9.27
N GLY A 6 -55.91 -12.64 8.45
CA GLY A 6 -54.67 -12.79 7.70
C GLY A 6 -53.46 -12.58 8.61
N ARG A 7 -52.77 -13.66 8.95
CA ARG A 7 -51.46 -13.62 9.63
C ARG A 7 -50.39 -13.32 8.59
N TYR A 8 -49.93 -12.08 8.52
CA TYR A 8 -48.71 -11.74 7.79
C TYR A 8 -47.50 -12.07 8.68
N ALA A 9 -46.86 -13.21 8.41
CA ALA A 9 -45.54 -13.51 8.95
C ALA A 9 -44.49 -12.87 8.05
N LEU A 10 -43.88 -11.77 8.51
CA LEU A 10 -42.74 -11.15 7.86
C LEU A 10 -41.49 -11.97 8.19
N ALA A 11 -41.04 -12.81 7.26
CA ALA A 11 -39.73 -13.43 7.33
C ALA A 11 -38.67 -12.39 6.91
N VAL A 12 -37.94 -11.84 7.88
CA VAL A 12 -36.76 -11.01 7.60
C VAL A 12 -35.61 -11.95 7.27
N LEU A 13 -35.38 -12.15 5.97
CA LEU A 13 -34.20 -12.82 5.45
C LEU A 13 -33.01 -11.85 5.58
N ALA A 14 -32.21 -12.00 6.64
CA ALA A 14 -30.93 -11.32 6.76
C ALA A 14 -29.96 -11.92 5.72
N MET A 15 -29.81 -11.26 4.57
CA MET A 15 -28.71 -11.53 3.66
C MET A 15 -27.41 -11.13 4.33
N ALA A 16 -26.72 -12.11 4.93
CA ALA A 16 -25.30 -12.01 5.18
C ALA A 16 -24.60 -11.98 3.82
N THR A 17 -24.28 -10.79 3.32
CA THR A 17 -23.34 -10.63 2.21
C THR A 17 -21.96 -11.05 2.71
N ALA A 18 -21.66 -12.33 2.60
CA ALA A 18 -20.29 -12.81 2.62
C ALA A 18 -19.58 -12.15 1.43
N ALA A 19 -18.74 -11.15 1.73
CA ALA A 19 -17.76 -10.68 0.77
C ALA A 19 -16.75 -11.81 0.56
N PHE A 20 -17.07 -12.77 -0.31
CA PHE A 20 -16.08 -13.67 -0.84
C PHE A 20 -15.09 -12.80 -1.63
N GLY A 21 -13.92 -12.56 -1.03
CA GLY A 21 -12.80 -11.94 -1.72
C GLY A 21 -12.51 -12.72 -2.99
N ALA A 22 -12.12 -12.02 -4.06
CA ALA A 22 -11.69 -12.68 -5.29
C ALA A 22 -10.68 -13.79 -4.96
N PRO A 23 -10.76 -14.96 -5.63
CA PRO A 23 -9.83 -16.05 -5.35
C PRO A 23 -8.41 -15.55 -5.56
N LEU A 24 -7.54 -15.79 -4.57
CA LEU A 24 -6.11 -15.53 -4.70
C LEU A 24 -5.57 -16.38 -5.86
N ASP A 25 -4.78 -15.77 -6.73
CA ASP A 25 -4.18 -16.40 -7.90
C ASP A 25 -2.86 -17.12 -7.57
N LEU A 26 -2.77 -17.67 -6.36
CA LEU A 26 -1.61 -18.40 -5.85
C LEU A 26 -2.01 -19.59 -4.97
N SER A 27 -1.11 -20.54 -4.83
CA SER A 27 -1.26 -21.68 -3.91
C SER A 27 -0.67 -21.34 -2.54
N LEU A 28 -1.53 -20.99 -1.58
CA LEU A 28 -1.11 -20.72 -0.19
C LEU A 28 -0.50 -21.96 0.48
N ASP A 29 -0.97 -23.15 0.14
CA ASP A 29 -0.47 -24.39 0.73
C ASP A 29 0.99 -24.66 0.37
N ALA A 30 1.46 -24.19 -0.79
CA ALA A 30 2.87 -24.29 -1.16
C ALA A 30 3.78 -23.52 -0.18
N TYR A 31 3.39 -22.31 0.22
CA TYR A 31 4.13 -21.53 1.21
C TYR A 31 4.07 -22.16 2.61
N ARG A 32 2.92 -22.72 2.98
CA ARG A 32 2.75 -23.41 4.28
C ARG A 32 3.61 -24.66 4.38
N VAL A 33 3.61 -25.49 3.33
CA VAL A 33 4.48 -26.68 3.25
C VAL A 33 5.94 -26.27 3.31
N ALA A 34 6.35 -25.25 2.54
CA ALA A 34 7.72 -24.74 2.59
C ALA A 34 8.12 -24.25 4.00
N ALA A 35 7.21 -23.56 4.71
CA ALA A 35 7.45 -23.14 6.08
C ALA A 35 7.56 -24.34 7.04
N ALA A 36 6.65 -25.31 6.93
CA ALA A 36 6.62 -26.50 7.79
C ALA A 36 7.86 -27.39 7.59
N ASP A 37 8.36 -27.50 6.36
CA ASP A 37 9.55 -28.28 6.01
C ASP A 37 10.88 -27.55 6.35
N GLY A 38 10.80 -26.34 6.92
CA GLY A 38 11.97 -25.49 7.16
C GLY A 38 12.68 -25.07 5.87
N ALA A 39 11.98 -25.15 4.73
CA ALA A 39 12.46 -24.66 3.44
C ALA A 39 12.29 -23.14 3.40
N THR A 40 13.10 -22.44 4.19
CA THR A 40 13.10 -20.98 4.30
C THR A 40 14.42 -20.40 3.82
N GLY A 41 14.39 -19.17 3.33
CA GLY A 41 15.57 -18.37 3.01
C GLY A 41 15.49 -16.97 3.64
N THR A 42 16.37 -16.10 3.16
CA THR A 42 16.50 -14.72 3.63
C THR A 42 16.27 -13.77 2.46
N VAL A 43 15.57 -12.67 2.70
CA VAL A 43 15.52 -11.54 1.76
C VAL A 43 16.24 -10.39 2.42
N ALA A 44 17.31 -9.90 1.79
CA ALA A 44 18.09 -8.78 2.30
C ALA A 44 18.21 -7.71 1.23
N GLY A 45 18.29 -6.45 1.64
CA GLY A 45 18.54 -5.41 0.67
C GLY A 45 19.08 -4.13 1.26
N ARG A 46 19.48 -3.24 0.36
CA ARG A 46 20.08 -1.94 0.69
C ARG A 46 19.55 -0.87 -0.24
N ALA A 47 19.08 0.23 0.35
CA ALA A 47 18.70 1.45 -0.34
C ALA A 47 19.83 2.46 -0.30
N VAL A 48 20.12 3.05 -1.46
CA VAL A 48 21.20 4.01 -1.64
C VAL A 48 20.74 5.24 -2.41
N ASP A 49 21.30 6.38 -2.01
CA ASP A 49 21.30 7.63 -2.73
C ASP A 49 22.54 7.65 -3.60
N GLU A 50 22.32 7.64 -4.91
CA GLU A 50 23.41 7.69 -5.86
C GLU A 50 24.14 9.02 -5.73
N ALA A 51 25.46 8.95 -5.67
CA ALA A 51 26.24 10.16 -5.51
C ALA A 51 26.18 11.05 -6.76
N ASP A 52 26.01 12.36 -6.56
CA ASP A 52 25.96 13.36 -7.65
C ASP A 52 27.24 13.40 -8.51
N ARG A 53 28.37 12.91 -7.97
CA ARG A 53 29.65 12.85 -8.68
C ARG A 53 30.07 11.40 -8.90
N ARG A 54 30.61 11.14 -10.09
CA ARG A 54 31.07 9.82 -10.56
C ARG A 54 32.05 9.07 -9.62
N ASN A 55 32.73 9.77 -8.70
CA ASN A 55 33.70 9.19 -7.75
C ASN A 55 33.31 9.39 -6.27
N SER A 56 32.08 9.81 -5.98
CA SER A 56 31.59 9.90 -4.61
C SER A 56 30.93 8.58 -4.20
N GLN A 57 31.01 8.25 -2.91
CA GLN A 57 30.39 7.05 -2.36
C GLN A 57 28.88 7.25 -2.26
N ASP A 58 28.10 6.24 -2.64
CA ASP A 58 26.65 6.26 -2.48
C ASP A 58 26.29 6.34 -0.99
N GLU A 59 25.35 7.23 -0.67
CA GLU A 59 24.89 7.43 0.70
C GLU A 59 23.74 6.46 1.03
N PRO A 60 23.61 5.98 2.27
CA PRO A 60 22.49 5.13 2.64
C PRO A 60 21.18 5.93 2.63
N ARG A 61 20.16 5.41 1.94
CA ARG A 61 18.82 6.00 1.99
C ARG A 61 18.07 5.52 3.22
N VAL A 62 17.75 6.45 4.11
CA VAL A 62 17.00 6.19 5.34
C VAL A 62 15.50 6.41 5.16
N GLY A 63 14.68 5.92 6.09
CA GLY A 63 13.24 6.21 6.10
C GLY A 63 12.41 5.42 5.09
N ILE A 64 12.90 4.25 4.66
CA ILE A 64 12.16 3.34 3.78
C ILE A 64 11.21 2.44 4.58
N GLY A 65 10.04 2.16 4.02
CA GLY A 65 9.11 1.13 4.47
C GLY A 65 9.15 -0.05 3.51
N VAL A 66 9.39 -1.25 4.01
CA VAL A 66 9.55 -2.46 3.19
C VAL A 66 8.41 -3.42 3.48
N THR A 67 7.68 -3.82 2.45
CA THR A 67 6.62 -4.82 2.51
C THR A 67 6.95 -5.98 1.59
N LEU A 68 6.88 -7.20 2.11
CA LEU A 68 7.09 -8.43 1.37
C LEU A 68 5.79 -9.23 1.40
N VAL A 69 5.28 -9.61 0.23
CA VAL A 69 4.03 -10.36 0.09
C VAL A 69 4.18 -11.52 -0.90
N PRO A 70 3.39 -12.60 -0.77
CA PRO A 70 3.37 -13.66 -1.77
C PRO A 70 3.10 -13.13 -3.16
N TRP A 71 3.74 -13.74 -4.17
CA TRP A 71 3.55 -13.35 -5.56
C TRP A 71 2.10 -13.54 -6.01
N SER A 72 1.58 -12.51 -6.67
CA SER A 72 0.25 -12.48 -7.27
C SER A 72 0.32 -11.70 -8.57
N ARG A 73 -0.12 -12.32 -9.67
CA ARG A 73 -0.19 -11.65 -10.97
C ARG A 73 -1.21 -10.53 -10.94
N THR A 74 -2.34 -10.76 -10.28
CA THR A 74 -3.42 -9.79 -10.12
C THR A 74 -2.93 -8.52 -9.44
N LEU A 75 -2.16 -8.66 -8.35
CA LEU A 75 -1.54 -7.50 -7.69
C LEU A 75 -0.60 -6.75 -8.63
N LEU A 76 0.29 -7.46 -9.33
CA LEU A 76 1.24 -6.83 -10.25
C LEU A 76 0.52 -6.10 -11.39
N ASP A 77 -0.49 -6.71 -12.00
CA ASP A 77 -1.27 -6.11 -13.08
C ASP A 77 -1.99 -4.84 -12.60
N GLU A 78 -2.58 -4.84 -11.40
CA GLU A 78 -3.21 -3.65 -10.81
C GLU A 78 -2.20 -2.52 -10.54
N LEU A 79 -1.02 -2.85 -10.02
CA LEU A 79 0.06 -1.89 -9.80
C LEU A 79 0.57 -1.29 -11.13
N GLN A 80 0.83 -2.12 -12.14
CA GLN A 80 1.25 -1.67 -13.46
C GLN A 80 0.17 -0.79 -14.13
N GLU A 81 -1.10 -1.11 -13.93
CA GLU A 81 -2.21 -0.29 -14.42
C GLU A 81 -2.26 1.08 -13.74
N ILE A 82 -1.92 1.21 -12.44
CA ILE A 82 -1.74 2.52 -11.80
C ILE A 82 -0.61 3.30 -12.49
N LYS A 83 0.56 2.70 -12.66
CA LYS A 83 1.72 3.33 -13.31
C LYS A 83 1.38 3.78 -14.74
N ARG A 84 0.64 2.97 -15.49
CA ARG A 84 0.17 3.31 -16.84
C ARG A 84 -0.82 4.47 -16.83
N ARG A 85 -1.82 4.45 -15.92
CA ARG A 85 -2.83 5.52 -15.81
C ARG A 85 -2.20 6.87 -15.48
N VAL A 86 -1.22 6.90 -14.59
CA VAL A 86 -0.48 8.12 -14.24
C VAL A 86 0.18 8.75 -15.47
N ARG A 87 0.80 7.93 -16.33
CA ARG A 87 1.46 8.41 -17.56
C ARG A 87 0.48 8.99 -18.57
N VAL A 88 -0.72 8.43 -18.66
CA VAL A 88 -1.72 8.81 -19.69
C VAL A 88 -2.67 9.90 -19.18
N LYS A 89 -2.91 9.99 -17.87
CA LYS A 89 -3.87 10.90 -17.25
C LYS A 89 -3.21 11.70 -16.12
N PRO A 90 -2.67 12.90 -16.40
CA PRO A 90 -2.02 13.75 -15.39
C PRO A 90 -2.90 14.02 -14.15
N ALA A 91 -4.22 14.12 -14.33
CA ALA A 91 -5.18 14.31 -13.23
C ALA A 91 -5.19 13.19 -12.16
N THR A 92 -4.63 12.02 -12.46
CA THR A 92 -4.50 10.91 -11.50
C THR A 92 -3.23 10.99 -10.66
N TYR A 93 -2.27 11.82 -11.07
CA TYR A 93 -0.97 11.94 -10.40
C TYR A 93 -1.06 12.37 -8.93
N PRO A 94 -1.91 13.35 -8.54
CA PRO A 94 -2.06 13.81 -7.15
C PRO A 94 -2.44 12.76 -6.09
N THR A 95 -2.97 11.61 -6.55
CA THR A 95 -3.46 10.52 -5.68
C THR A 95 -2.82 9.18 -6.03
N SER A 96 -1.78 9.20 -6.85
CA SER A 96 -1.14 8.01 -7.38
C SER A 96 -0.48 7.17 -6.29
N ALA A 97 0.18 7.81 -5.31
CA ALA A 97 0.78 7.11 -4.18
C ALA A 97 -0.31 6.45 -3.30
N ARG A 98 -1.42 7.14 -3.07
CA ARG A 98 -2.58 6.57 -2.35
C ARG A 98 -3.15 5.35 -3.06
N SER A 99 -3.23 5.39 -4.39
CA SER A 99 -3.75 4.27 -5.19
C SER A 99 -2.88 3.02 -5.04
N VAL A 100 -1.55 3.16 -5.02
CA VAL A 100 -0.61 2.04 -4.79
C VAL A 100 -0.84 1.43 -3.41
N VAL A 101 -0.92 2.26 -2.37
CA VAL A 101 -1.16 1.79 -0.99
C VAL A 101 -2.51 1.08 -0.86
N GLU A 102 -3.57 1.58 -1.50
CA GLU A 102 -4.90 0.96 -1.44
C GLU A 102 -4.95 -0.40 -2.17
N VAL A 103 -4.29 -0.53 -3.32
CA VAL A 103 -4.15 -1.82 -4.02
C VAL A 103 -3.40 -2.83 -3.15
N ARG A 104 -2.25 -2.41 -2.58
CA ARG A 104 -1.47 -3.24 -1.65
C ARG A 104 -2.32 -3.70 -0.45
N ARG A 105 -3.00 -2.77 0.23
CA ARG A 105 -3.88 -3.07 1.38
C ARG A 105 -5.06 -3.94 1.02
N THR A 106 -5.57 -3.86 -0.21
CA THR A 106 -6.65 -4.72 -0.67
C THR A 106 -6.17 -6.17 -0.80
N TYR A 107 -4.98 -6.36 -1.36
CA TYR A 107 -4.34 -7.67 -1.42
C TYR A 107 -3.99 -8.22 -0.02
N GLU A 108 -3.41 -7.40 0.86
CA GLU A 108 -3.14 -7.79 2.25
C GLU A 108 -4.43 -8.24 2.99
N ARG A 109 -5.55 -7.52 2.77
CA ARG A 109 -6.85 -7.92 3.33
C ARG A 109 -7.36 -9.24 2.75
N ALA A 110 -7.12 -9.50 1.46
CA ALA A 110 -7.47 -10.77 0.82
C ALA A 110 -6.66 -11.94 1.40
N LEU A 111 -5.34 -11.77 1.59
CA LEU A 111 -4.48 -12.74 2.27
C LEU A 111 -4.93 -13.02 3.70
N ASN A 112 -5.23 -11.97 4.46
CA ASN A 112 -5.77 -12.10 5.82
C ASN A 112 -7.09 -12.87 5.83
N SER A 113 -8.00 -12.57 4.91
CA SER A 113 -9.30 -13.24 4.81
C SER A 113 -9.17 -14.71 4.41
N ALA A 114 -8.09 -15.08 3.71
CA ALA A 114 -7.75 -16.46 3.35
C ALA A 114 -6.93 -17.20 4.42
N GLY A 115 -6.68 -16.58 5.59
CA GLY A 115 -5.88 -17.18 6.67
C GLY A 115 -4.38 -17.29 6.32
N ALA A 116 -3.86 -16.32 5.57
CA ALA A 116 -2.45 -16.22 5.18
C ALA A 116 -1.86 -14.84 5.52
N GLY A 117 -2.38 -14.19 6.58
CA GLY A 117 -1.90 -12.89 7.05
C GLY A 117 -0.45 -12.92 7.56
N ASP A 118 0.00 -14.07 8.06
CA ASP A 118 1.36 -14.34 8.50
C ASP A 118 2.39 -14.28 7.37
N LEU A 119 1.96 -14.43 6.11
CA LEU A 119 2.82 -14.26 4.95
C LEU A 119 3.07 -12.79 4.59
N VAL A 120 2.27 -11.85 5.10
CA VAL A 120 2.54 -10.42 4.91
C VAL A 120 3.61 -10.00 5.90
N ARG A 121 4.79 -9.63 5.39
CA ARG A 121 5.92 -9.20 6.23
C ARG A 121 6.20 -7.72 6.03
N TYR A 122 6.43 -7.03 7.13
CA TYR A 122 6.81 -5.62 7.13
C TYR A 122 8.12 -5.44 7.88
N ALA A 123 9.02 -4.62 7.33
CA ALA A 123 10.23 -4.19 7.99
C ALA A 123 10.48 -2.70 7.69
N PRO A 124 10.78 -1.88 8.69
CA PRO A 124 11.39 -0.57 8.42
C PRO A 124 12.83 -0.76 7.96
N GLY A 125 13.31 0.15 7.11
CA GLY A 125 14.74 0.24 6.84
C GLY A 125 15.52 0.75 8.05
N SER A 126 16.75 0.28 8.20
CA SER A 126 17.69 0.73 9.22
C SER A 126 18.33 2.08 8.87
N ALA A 127 19.13 2.62 9.79
CA ALA A 127 19.86 3.87 9.59
C ALA A 127 20.99 3.78 8.54
N ASP A 128 21.47 2.57 8.24
CA ASP A 128 22.42 2.28 7.16
C ASP A 128 21.72 1.95 5.82
N GLY A 129 20.39 2.16 5.76
CA GLY A 129 19.58 1.94 4.56
C GLY A 129 19.38 0.47 4.23
N THR A 130 19.63 -0.44 5.16
CA THR A 130 19.47 -1.88 4.95
C THR A 130 18.13 -2.39 5.49
N PHE A 131 17.70 -3.54 5.01
CA PHE A 131 16.55 -4.27 5.53
C PHE A 131 16.77 -5.76 5.36
N GLN A 132 16.11 -6.56 6.21
CA GLN A 132 16.21 -8.01 6.15
C GLN A 132 14.92 -8.67 6.63
N PHE A 133 14.54 -9.73 5.93
CA PHE A 133 13.53 -10.70 6.35
C PHE A 133 14.19 -12.06 6.45
N GLU A 134 14.14 -12.66 7.62
CA GLU A 134 14.61 -14.03 7.86
C GLU A 134 13.44 -15.01 7.84
N HIS A 135 13.76 -16.29 7.68
CA HIS A 135 12.79 -17.39 7.72
C HIS A 135 11.63 -17.18 6.72
N VAL A 136 11.94 -16.64 5.55
CA VAL A 136 10.97 -16.42 4.47
C VAL A 136 10.73 -17.77 3.77
N PRO A 137 9.48 -18.29 3.74
CA PRO A 137 9.19 -19.55 3.06
C PRO A 137 9.63 -19.53 1.60
N ALA A 138 10.20 -20.63 1.13
CA ALA A 138 10.61 -20.78 -0.25
C ALA A 138 9.42 -20.60 -1.19
N GLY A 139 9.62 -19.85 -2.26
CA GLY A 139 8.54 -19.45 -3.16
C GLY A 139 8.85 -18.17 -3.92
N GLN A 140 7.84 -17.67 -4.64
CA GLN A 140 7.91 -16.38 -5.32
C GLN A 140 7.33 -15.28 -4.43
N TRP A 141 7.93 -14.11 -4.44
CA TRP A 141 7.56 -13.01 -3.57
C TRP A 141 7.57 -11.70 -4.36
N ILE A 142 6.77 -10.74 -3.90
CA ILE A 142 6.79 -9.37 -4.39
C ILE A 142 7.32 -8.50 -3.24
N LEU A 143 8.42 -7.80 -3.50
CA LEU A 143 8.97 -6.79 -2.63
C LEU A 143 8.45 -5.43 -3.07
N ILE A 144 7.79 -4.71 -2.15
CA ILE A 144 7.32 -3.35 -2.34
C ILE A 144 8.02 -2.47 -1.31
N VAL A 145 8.84 -1.55 -1.78
CA VAL A 145 9.52 -0.58 -0.91
C VAL A 145 9.02 0.81 -1.19
N GLU A 146 8.71 1.57 -0.15
CA GLU A 146 8.26 2.95 -0.25
C GLU A 146 9.19 3.90 0.52
N HIS A 147 9.47 5.06 -0.05
CA HIS A 147 10.15 6.17 0.61
C HIS A 147 9.34 7.43 0.41
N ALA A 148 8.86 8.04 1.49
CA ALA A 148 7.97 9.18 1.45
C ALA A 148 8.67 10.45 1.96
N VAL A 149 8.72 11.48 1.11
CA VAL A 149 9.24 12.81 1.48
C VAL A 149 8.08 13.81 1.45
N PHE A 150 7.88 14.51 2.55
CA PHE A 150 6.90 15.59 2.59
C PHE A 150 7.49 16.86 1.97
N VAL A 151 6.82 17.39 0.95
CA VAL A 151 7.12 18.67 0.34
C VAL A 151 6.12 19.69 0.84
N ASN A 152 6.59 20.60 1.70
CA ASN A 152 5.79 21.73 2.16
C ASN A 152 5.63 22.75 1.02
N LYS A 153 4.41 22.89 0.51
CA LYS A 153 4.08 23.85 -0.54
C LYS A 153 2.70 24.44 -0.22
N PRO A 154 2.62 25.43 0.68
CA PRO A 154 1.34 26.01 1.06
C PRO A 154 0.68 26.65 -0.16
N GLY A 155 -0.64 26.45 -0.30
CA GLY A 155 -1.44 27.16 -1.30
C GLY A 155 -1.43 28.68 -1.08
N GLN A 156 -1.93 29.45 -2.07
CA GLN A 156 -2.06 30.90 -1.90
C GLN A 156 -2.87 31.24 -0.64
N ALA A 157 -2.36 32.18 0.15
CA ALA A 157 -3.02 32.64 1.36
C ALA A 157 -4.39 33.25 1.02
N GLN A 158 -5.45 32.72 1.62
CA GLN A 158 -6.79 33.32 1.54
C GLN A 158 -6.77 34.66 2.28
N GLY A 159 -7.26 35.72 1.63
CA GLY A 159 -7.23 37.08 2.18
C GLY A 159 -8.06 37.18 3.46
N ALA A 160 -7.68 38.10 4.36
CA ALA A 160 -8.32 38.29 5.67
C ALA A 160 -9.85 38.54 5.60
N GLN A 161 -10.34 39.01 4.45
CA GLN A 161 -11.77 39.26 4.22
C GLN A 161 -12.58 37.98 3.90
N GLU A 162 -11.94 36.91 3.41
CA GLU A 162 -12.58 35.60 3.19
C GLU A 162 -12.81 34.84 4.50
N TRP A 163 -12.01 35.11 5.54
CA TRP A 163 -12.11 34.46 6.85
C TRP A 163 -13.43 34.73 7.57
N ASN A 164 -14.06 35.87 7.33
CA ASN A 164 -15.23 36.31 8.08
C ASN A 164 -16.57 35.82 7.53
N THR A 165 -16.62 35.27 6.30
CA THR A 165 -17.92 35.11 5.62
C THR A 165 -18.35 33.66 5.34
N PHE A 166 -17.46 32.68 5.15
CA PHE A 166 -17.92 31.33 4.77
C PHE A 166 -17.05 30.19 5.32
N ARG A 167 -17.70 29.03 5.55
CA ARG A 167 -17.12 27.72 5.86
C ARG A 167 -15.73 27.56 5.24
N LYS A 168 -14.69 27.40 6.09
CA LYS A 168 -13.28 27.23 5.70
C LYS A 168 -13.18 26.22 4.56
N ARG A 169 -12.88 26.66 3.34
CA ARG A 169 -12.59 25.75 2.23
C ARG A 169 -11.34 24.94 2.62
N PRO A 170 -11.27 23.62 2.33
CA PRO A 170 -10.03 22.86 2.45
C PRO A 170 -8.90 23.60 1.74
N GLN A 171 -7.79 23.81 2.44
CA GLN A 171 -6.61 24.48 1.93
C GLN A 171 -5.55 23.43 1.63
N PHE A 172 -4.86 23.61 0.50
CA PHE A 172 -3.72 22.79 0.13
C PHE A 172 -2.54 23.09 1.07
N VAL A 173 -2.03 22.06 1.75
CA VAL A 173 -0.93 22.17 2.72
C VAL A 173 0.41 21.82 2.05
N GLY A 174 0.40 20.85 1.15
CA GLY A 174 1.59 20.29 0.54
C GLY A 174 1.30 18.88 0.05
N TYR A 175 2.34 18.10 -0.19
CA TYR A 175 2.16 16.74 -0.69
C TYR A 175 3.31 15.82 -0.25
N TYR A 176 3.03 14.53 -0.18
CA TYR A 176 4.09 13.52 -0.10
C TYR A 176 4.48 13.12 -1.50
N ALA A 177 5.76 13.25 -1.84
CA ALA A 177 6.37 12.54 -2.95
C ALA A 177 6.78 11.15 -2.44
N VAL A 178 6.20 10.10 -3.02
CA VAL A 178 6.47 8.72 -2.60
C VAL A 178 7.13 7.98 -3.74
N THR A 179 8.39 7.60 -3.54
CA THR A 179 9.12 6.73 -4.46
C THR A 179 8.86 5.28 -4.08
N PHE A 180 8.46 4.48 -5.06
CA PHE A 180 8.21 3.05 -4.92
C PHE A 180 9.23 2.25 -5.71
N TRP A 181 9.78 1.22 -5.08
CA TRP A 181 10.47 0.12 -5.74
C TRP A 181 9.60 -1.12 -5.71
N LEU A 182 9.60 -1.85 -6.82
CA LEU A 182 8.82 -3.07 -6.99
C LEU A 182 9.74 -4.12 -7.59
N ASP A 183 9.91 -5.23 -6.90
CA ASP A 183 10.75 -6.34 -7.36
C ASP A 183 10.07 -7.69 -7.16
N GLU A 184 10.29 -8.61 -8.10
CA GLU A 184 9.79 -9.98 -8.06
C GLU A 184 10.95 -10.90 -7.66
N LEU A 185 10.85 -11.52 -6.48
CA LEU A 185 11.91 -12.30 -5.88
C LEU A 185 11.56 -13.78 -5.88
N ARG A 186 12.57 -14.64 -6.02
CA ARG A 186 12.47 -16.07 -5.72
C ARG A 186 13.34 -16.37 -4.51
N VAL A 187 12.73 -16.94 -3.47
CA VAL A 187 13.42 -17.38 -2.27
C VAL A 187 13.57 -18.90 -2.32
N GLY A 188 14.80 -19.39 -2.28
CA GLY A 188 15.11 -20.81 -2.14
C GLY A 188 15.47 -21.19 -0.70
N ARG A 189 15.62 -22.49 -0.44
CA ARG A 189 16.00 -23.02 0.88
C ARG A 189 17.43 -22.64 1.21
N GLY A 190 17.62 -21.91 2.31
CA GLY A 190 18.93 -21.44 2.78
C GLY A 190 19.56 -20.38 1.87
N GLU A 191 18.84 -19.88 0.87
CA GLU A 191 19.33 -18.86 -0.05
C GLU A 191 19.04 -17.46 0.48
N THR A 192 19.91 -16.52 0.13
CA THR A 192 19.69 -15.10 0.36
C THR A 192 19.38 -14.41 -0.97
N ALA A 193 18.14 -13.93 -1.11
CA ALA A 193 17.77 -13.03 -2.20
C ALA A 193 18.20 -11.60 -1.84
N THR A 194 19.12 -11.03 -2.62
CA THR A 194 19.68 -9.69 -2.38
C THR A 194 19.06 -8.67 -3.32
N VAL A 195 18.64 -7.53 -2.78
CA VAL A 195 18.06 -6.41 -3.55
C VAL A 195 18.81 -5.11 -3.28
N GLN A 196 19.17 -4.39 -4.34
CA GLN A 196 19.68 -3.03 -4.23
C GLN A 196 18.63 -2.04 -4.74
N LEU A 197 18.38 -0.97 -3.99
CA LEU A 197 17.40 0.06 -4.34
C LEU A 197 18.14 1.37 -4.58
N SER A 198 17.95 1.96 -5.75
CA SER A 198 18.46 3.28 -6.11
C SER A 198 17.44 4.07 -6.92
N GLU A 199 17.66 5.36 -7.11
CA GLU A 199 16.75 6.17 -7.96
C GLU A 199 16.64 5.63 -9.40
N ARG A 200 17.68 4.96 -9.94
CA ARG A 200 17.64 4.41 -11.30
C ARG A 200 16.70 3.23 -11.46
N ASN A 201 16.52 2.42 -10.43
CA ASN A 201 15.63 1.26 -10.46
C ASN A 201 14.31 1.50 -9.73
N ALA A 202 14.02 2.76 -9.37
CA ALA A 202 12.71 3.14 -8.88
C ALA A 202 11.62 2.75 -9.90
N TRP A 203 10.59 2.06 -9.43
CA TRP A 203 9.50 1.62 -10.28
C TRP A 203 8.57 2.79 -10.62
N MET A 204 8.21 3.62 -9.65
CA MET A 204 7.50 4.88 -9.89
C MET A 204 7.68 5.87 -8.73
N THR A 205 7.53 7.15 -9.01
CA THR A 205 7.29 8.18 -7.99
C THR A 205 5.86 8.67 -8.14
N GLY A 206 5.09 8.61 -7.06
CA GLY A 206 3.73 9.09 -6.97
C GLY A 206 3.59 10.27 -6.01
N ILE A 207 2.41 10.90 -6.03
CA ILE A 207 2.06 11.99 -5.13
C ILE A 207 0.84 11.59 -4.27
N ASP A 208 0.85 12.02 -3.01
CA ASP A 208 -0.34 12.09 -2.15
C ASP A 208 -0.49 13.51 -1.60
N GLU A 209 -1.41 14.28 -2.18
CA GLU A 209 -1.70 15.65 -1.73
C GLU A 209 -2.33 15.66 -0.34
N LYS A 210 -1.87 16.61 0.49
CA LYS A 210 -2.43 16.89 1.81
C LYS A 210 -3.21 18.19 1.80
N TRP A 211 -4.44 18.09 2.27
CA TRP A 211 -5.40 19.17 2.38
C TRP A 211 -5.84 19.30 3.83
N THR A 212 -6.18 20.51 4.28
CA THR A 212 -6.79 20.68 5.60
C THR A 212 -8.15 19.99 5.66
N PRO A 213 -8.58 19.49 6.84
CA PRO A 213 -9.91 18.92 7.00
C PRO A 213 -10.98 19.93 6.57
N GLY A 214 -11.96 19.47 5.80
CA GLY A 214 -13.14 20.28 5.48
C GLY A 214 -13.95 20.63 6.73
N PRO A 215 -14.84 21.62 6.65
CA PRO A 215 -15.65 22.05 7.78
C PRO A 215 -16.59 20.90 8.20
N GLN A 216 -16.48 20.48 9.45
CA GLN A 216 -17.32 19.41 9.99
C GLN A 216 -18.76 19.93 10.15
N PRO A 217 -19.79 19.19 9.68
CA PRO A 217 -21.17 19.60 9.91
C PRO A 217 -21.44 19.66 11.43
N PRO A 218 -22.23 20.64 11.90
CA PRO A 218 -22.54 20.74 13.32
C PRO A 218 -23.17 19.43 13.80
N ARG A 219 -22.66 18.89 14.91
CA ARG A 219 -23.26 17.73 15.57
C ARG A 219 -24.69 18.12 15.95
N ARG A 220 -25.69 17.42 15.39
CA ARG A 220 -27.08 17.59 15.84
C ARG A 220 -27.13 17.23 17.33
N PRO A 221 -27.70 18.08 18.20
CA PRO A 221 -27.93 17.68 19.57
C PRO A 221 -28.84 16.44 19.59
N ALA A 222 -28.47 15.45 20.40
CA ALA A 222 -29.34 14.31 20.68
C ALA A 222 -30.64 14.87 21.29
N ARG A 223 -31.77 14.44 20.73
CA ARG A 223 -33.10 14.75 21.28
C ARG A 223 -33.37 13.90 22.51
#